data_AF-A0A258SLS5-F1
#
_entry.id   AF-A0A258SLS5-F1
#
_cell.length_a   1.000
_cell.length_b   1.000
_cell.length_c   1.000
_cell.angle_alpha   90.00
_cell.angle_beta   90.00
_cell.angle_gamma   90.00
#
_symmetry.space_group_name_H-M   'P 1'
#
loop_
_entity.id
_entity.type
_entity.pdbx_description
1 polymer ?
#
loop_
_entity_poly.entity_id
_entity_poly.type
_entity_poly.pdbx_seq_one_letter_code
_entity_poly.pdbx_strand_id
1 'polypeptide(L)'
;GIRVSLFIGPDIAQIDAAKKCGAPVVELHTGTFADAEHEAEKAAELLRIKGAVMHALDLGLVVNAGHGLHYHNVHEIAAIRGLEELNIGHAIVAHALFVGWDNAVREMKALIKEFAPQ
;
A
#
# COMPACT_ATOMS: atom_id res chain seq x y z
N GLY A 1 -21.54 6.09 -11.89
CA GLY A 1 -20.32 5.65 -12.63
C GLY A 1 -19.46 4.79 -11.72
N ILE A 2 -18.36 4.23 -12.25
CA ILE A 2 -17.40 3.39 -11.49
C ILE A 2 -16.33 4.30 -10.87
N ARG A 3 -15.95 4.07 -9.60
CA ARG A 3 -14.82 4.76 -8.95
C ARG A 3 -13.51 4.14 -9.48
N VAL A 4 -12.69 4.95 -10.14
CA VAL A 4 -11.43 4.51 -10.77
C VAL A 4 -10.24 4.76 -9.85
N SER A 5 -9.31 3.80 -9.79
CA SER A 5 -7.99 3.96 -9.16
C SER A 5 -6.90 3.79 -10.21
N LEU A 6 -5.84 4.59 -10.13
CA LEU A 6 -4.65 4.45 -10.99
C LEU A 6 -3.49 3.87 -10.20
N PHE A 7 -2.94 2.76 -10.68
CA PHE A 7 -1.76 2.12 -10.08
C PHE A 7 -0.48 2.77 -10.60
N ILE A 8 0.31 3.37 -9.70
CA ILE A 8 1.46 4.23 -10.03
C ILE A 8 2.61 4.04 -9.04
N GLY A 9 3.81 4.48 -9.41
CA GLY A 9 4.92 4.55 -8.46
C GLY A 9 4.72 5.64 -7.39
N PRO A 10 5.44 5.57 -6.25
CA PRO A 10 5.48 6.65 -5.27
C PRO A 10 6.35 7.81 -5.81
N ASP A 11 5.85 8.46 -6.86
CA ASP A 11 6.49 9.56 -7.58
C ASP A 11 5.54 10.74 -7.71
N ILE A 12 6.02 11.93 -7.34
CA ILE A 12 5.21 13.15 -7.27
C ILE A 12 4.63 13.52 -8.64
N ALA A 13 5.42 13.39 -9.71
CA ALA A 13 4.95 13.73 -11.05
C ALA A 13 3.86 12.77 -11.55
N GLN A 14 3.94 11.47 -11.21
CA GLN A 14 2.88 10.51 -11.51
C GLN A 14 1.59 10.79 -10.73
N ILE A 15 1.70 11.18 -9.46
CA ILE A 15 0.54 11.55 -8.63
C ILE A 15 -0.16 12.80 -9.18
N ASP A 16 0.62 13.82 -9.55
CA ASP A 16 0.09 15.02 -10.20
C ASP A 16 -0.61 14.69 -11.51
N ALA A 17 -0.02 13.79 -12.31
CA ALA A 17 -0.63 13.32 -13.55
C ALA A 17 -1.95 12.58 -13.29
N ALA A 18 -2.00 11.70 -12.28
CA ALA A 18 -3.21 10.99 -11.89
C ALA A 18 -4.33 11.95 -11.49
N LYS A 19 -4.02 13.00 -10.72
CA LYS A 19 -4.98 14.06 -10.38
C LYS A 19 -5.49 14.79 -11.62
N LYS A 20 -4.60 15.14 -12.56
CA LYS A 20 -4.97 15.81 -13.82
C LYS A 20 -5.87 14.96 -14.70
N CYS A 21 -5.71 13.64 -14.67
CA CYS A 21 -6.61 12.69 -15.34
C CYS A 21 -8.00 12.61 -14.70
N GLY A 22 -8.23 13.26 -13.55
CA GLY A 22 -9.51 13.24 -12.83
C GLY A 22 -9.75 11.94 -12.07
N ALA A 23 -8.71 11.13 -11.82
CA ALA A 23 -8.85 9.94 -11.01
C ALA A 23 -9.13 10.32 -9.55
N PRO A 24 -10.14 9.71 -8.90
CA PRO A 24 -10.43 9.97 -7.48
C PRO A 24 -9.50 9.21 -6.53
N VAL A 25 -8.85 8.14 -7.00
CA VAL A 25 -8.01 7.25 -6.20
C VAL A 25 -6.68 6.98 -6.93
N VAL A 26 -5.60 6.84 -6.16
CA VAL A 26 -4.34 6.25 -6.63
C VAL A 26 -3.97 5.06 -5.77
N GLU A 27 -3.34 4.06 -6.37
CA GLU A 27 -2.74 2.94 -5.64
C GLU A 27 -1.22 2.97 -5.84
N LEU A 28 -0.50 3.19 -4.74
CA LEU A 28 0.95 3.28 -4.75
C LEU A 28 1.59 1.91 -4.84
N HIS A 29 2.50 1.74 -5.78
CA HIS A 29 3.28 0.53 -5.98
C HIS A 29 4.30 0.36 -4.85
N THR A 30 4.08 -0.63 -3.99
CA THR A 30 4.95 -0.97 -2.85
C THR A 30 5.98 -2.06 -3.15
N GLY A 31 6.10 -2.54 -4.39
CA GLY A 31 7.01 -3.64 -4.75
C GLY A 31 8.49 -3.32 -4.50
N THR A 32 8.98 -2.12 -4.84
CA THR A 32 10.39 -1.75 -4.54
C THR A 32 10.69 -1.77 -3.04
N PHE A 33 9.72 -1.42 -2.19
CA PHE A 33 9.83 -1.59 -0.74
C PHE A 33 9.81 -3.07 -0.33
N ALA A 34 8.92 -3.87 -0.93
CA ALA A 34 8.77 -5.28 -0.60
C ALA A 34 9.97 -6.13 -1.02
N ASP A 35 10.60 -5.79 -2.15
CA ASP A 35 11.72 -6.53 -2.76
C ASP A 35 13.09 -6.04 -2.28
N ALA A 36 13.15 -5.01 -1.43
CA ALA A 36 14.40 -4.47 -0.93
C ALA A 36 15.18 -5.51 -0.10
N GLU A 37 16.42 -5.80 -0.49
CA GLU A 37 17.27 -6.80 0.16
C GLU A 37 18.02 -6.25 1.38
N HIS A 38 18.08 -4.91 1.51
CA HIS A 38 18.82 -4.22 2.54
C HIS A 38 17.94 -3.24 3.31
N GLU A 39 18.12 -3.18 4.64
CA GLU A 39 17.34 -2.29 5.51
C GLU A 39 17.43 -0.81 5.12
N ALA A 40 18.59 -0.36 4.61
CA ALA A 40 18.77 1.01 4.16
C ALA A 40 17.90 1.34 2.94
N GLU A 41 17.79 0.40 1.99
CA GLU A 41 16.97 0.55 0.77
C GLU A 41 15.49 0.53 1.12
N LYS A 42 15.10 -0.44 1.96
CA LYS A 42 13.73 -0.56 2.47
C LYS A 42 13.29 0.70 3.21
N ALA A 43 14.15 1.26 4.07
CA ALA A 43 13.87 2.50 4.80
C ALA A 43 13.75 3.71 3.86
N ALA A 44 14.58 3.79 2.82
CA ALA A 44 14.50 4.85 1.81
C ALA A 44 13.19 4.79 1.01
N GLU A 45 12.79 3.59 0.56
CA GLU A 45 11.52 3.40 -0.15
C GLU A 45 10.31 3.64 0.76
N LEU A 46 10.36 3.25 2.04
CA LEU A 46 9.31 3.56 3.00
C LEU A 46 9.15 5.09 3.18
N LEU A 47 10.26 5.83 3.26
CA LEU A 47 10.21 7.30 3.34
C LEU A 47 9.61 7.91 2.07
N ARG A 48 9.97 7.38 0.91
CA ARG A 48 9.42 7.80 -0.38
C ARG A 48 7.91 7.56 -0.48
N ILE A 49 7.43 6.39 -0.04
CA ILE A 49 5.99 6.07 0.04
C ILE A 49 5.27 7.04 0.97
N LYS A 50 5.82 7.33 2.16
CA LYS A 50 5.23 8.31 3.10
C LYS A 50 5.07 9.69 2.48
N GLY A 51 6.10 10.17 1.79
CA GLY A 51 6.05 11.45 1.06
C GLY A 51 4.99 11.47 -0.03
N ALA A 52 4.89 10.37 -0.81
CA ALA A 52 3.88 10.21 -1.85
C ALA A 52 2.45 10.20 -1.30
N VAL A 53 2.21 9.50 -0.18
CA VAL A 53 0.90 9.49 0.50
C VAL A 53 0.53 10.91 0.93
N MET A 54 1.42 11.64 1.60
CA MET A 54 1.16 13.02 2.01
C MET A 54 0.80 13.92 0.83
N HIS A 55 1.59 13.88 -0.24
CA HIS A 55 1.34 14.70 -1.44
C HIS A 55 0.00 14.36 -2.11
N ALA A 56 -0.33 13.08 -2.25
CA ALA A 56 -1.60 12.66 -2.83
C ALA A 56 -2.80 13.13 -2.00
N LEU A 57 -2.70 13.09 -0.67
CA LEU A 57 -3.73 13.58 0.23
C LEU A 57 -3.91 15.09 0.14
N ASP A 58 -2.82 15.86 0.02
CA ASP A 58 -2.87 17.32 -0.18
C ASP A 58 -3.61 17.69 -1.48
N LEU A 59 -3.55 16.82 -2.50
CA LEU A 59 -4.32 16.96 -3.74
C LEU A 59 -5.77 16.45 -3.63
N GLY A 60 -6.18 15.96 -2.47
CA GLY A 60 -7.50 15.39 -2.20
C GLY A 60 -7.76 14.08 -2.92
N LEU A 61 -6.72 13.27 -3.15
CA LEU A 61 -6.86 11.90 -3.66
C LEU A 61 -7.06 10.94 -2.50
N VAL A 62 -7.82 9.86 -2.73
CA VAL A 62 -7.79 8.68 -1.88
C VAL A 62 -6.55 7.86 -2.25
N VAL A 63 -5.86 7.32 -1.24
CA VAL A 63 -4.58 6.63 -1.45
C VAL A 63 -4.67 5.18 -0.97
N ASN A 64 -4.43 4.26 -1.89
CA ASN A 64 -4.31 2.83 -1.63
C ASN A 64 -2.84 2.39 -1.79
N ALA A 65 -2.52 1.18 -1.36
CA ALA A 65 -1.25 0.49 -1.63
C ALA A 65 -1.46 -1.04 -1.61
N GLY A 66 -0.42 -1.87 -1.81
CA GLY A 66 -0.56 -3.31 -1.53
C GLY A 66 0.34 -4.28 -2.29
N HIS A 67 0.92 -3.85 -3.42
CA HIS A 67 1.77 -4.72 -4.24
C HIS A 67 3.01 -5.24 -3.46
N GLY A 68 3.19 -6.56 -3.42
CA GLY A 68 4.31 -7.19 -2.74
C GLY A 68 4.20 -7.27 -1.21
N LEU A 69 3.14 -6.71 -0.60
CA LEU A 69 2.99 -6.79 0.86
C LEU A 69 2.68 -8.22 1.33
N HIS A 70 3.24 -8.57 2.48
CA HIS A 70 3.08 -9.85 3.15
C HIS A 70 3.13 -9.70 4.68
N TYR A 71 2.90 -10.80 5.40
CA TYR A 71 2.73 -10.84 6.87
C TYR A 71 3.92 -10.30 7.68
N HIS A 72 5.08 -10.10 7.05
CA HIS A 72 6.30 -9.63 7.72
C HIS A 72 6.68 -8.18 7.39
N ASN A 73 6.04 -7.53 6.43
CA ASN A 73 6.34 -6.14 6.05
C ASN A 73 5.11 -5.22 6.03
N VAL A 74 3.89 -5.79 6.05
CA VAL A 74 2.65 -5.02 5.94
C VAL A 74 2.49 -3.99 7.06
N HIS A 75 3.02 -4.27 8.24
CA HIS A 75 2.91 -3.41 9.42
C HIS A 75 3.51 -2.01 9.22
N GLU A 76 4.62 -1.91 8.48
CA GLU A 76 5.29 -0.63 8.21
C GLU A 76 4.46 0.27 7.29
N ILE A 77 3.76 -0.32 6.32
CA ILE A 77 2.87 0.38 5.40
C ILE A 77 1.54 0.68 6.08
N ALA A 78 0.96 -0.28 6.80
CA ALA A 78 -0.30 -0.09 7.54
C ALA A 78 -0.21 1.06 8.56
N ALA A 79 0.97 1.29 9.15
CA ALA A 79 1.22 2.40 10.08
C ALA A 79 1.23 3.80 9.43
N ILE A 80 1.19 3.90 8.10
CA ILE A 80 1.16 5.20 7.41
C ILE A 80 -0.26 5.79 7.48
N ARG A 81 -0.40 6.93 8.17
CA ARG A 81 -1.67 7.65 8.25
C ARG A 81 -2.11 8.14 6.86
N GLY A 82 -3.39 7.91 6.56
CA GLY A 82 -4.05 8.42 5.35
C GLY A 82 -4.10 7.44 4.18
N LEU A 83 -3.61 6.20 4.35
CA LEU A 83 -3.97 5.10 3.48
C LEU A 83 -5.41 4.65 3.77
N GLU A 84 -6.20 4.45 2.71
CA GLU A 84 -7.59 4.00 2.79
C GLU A 84 -7.70 2.47 2.72
N GLU A 85 -6.94 1.84 1.83
CA GLU A 85 -7.02 0.40 1.57
C GLU A 85 -5.67 -0.20 1.19
N LEU A 86 -5.43 -1.45 1.64
CA LEU A 86 -4.30 -2.29 1.24
C LEU A 86 -4.78 -3.48 0.40
N ASN A 87 -4.46 -3.47 -0.90
CA ASN A 87 -4.83 -4.50 -1.87
C ASN A 87 -3.75 -5.58 -1.97
N ILE A 88 -3.93 -6.67 -1.21
CA ILE A 88 -2.93 -7.73 -1.04
C ILE A 88 -3.43 -9.03 -1.69
N GLY A 89 -2.62 -9.61 -2.58
CA GLY A 89 -2.98 -10.82 -3.34
C GLY A 89 -2.09 -12.03 -3.01
N HIS A 90 -0.95 -12.13 -3.68
CA HIS A 90 -0.08 -13.33 -3.67
C HIS A 90 0.22 -13.85 -2.27
N ALA A 91 0.59 -12.98 -1.32
CA ALA A 91 0.95 -13.38 0.04
C ALA A 91 -0.20 -14.07 0.78
N ILE A 92 -1.44 -13.64 0.58
CA ILE A 92 -2.62 -14.28 1.20
C ILE A 92 -2.82 -15.66 0.60
N VAL A 93 -2.75 -15.80 -0.73
CA VAL A 93 -2.88 -17.10 -1.41
C VAL A 93 -1.79 -18.07 -0.97
N ALA A 94 -0.53 -17.61 -0.91
CA ALA A 94 0.61 -18.43 -0.50
C ALA A 94 0.47 -18.91 0.95
N HIS A 95 0.09 -18.04 1.88
CA HIS A 95 -0.13 -18.40 3.29
C HIS A 95 -1.32 -19.35 3.47
N ALA A 96 -2.39 -19.13 2.70
CA ALA A 96 -3.59 -19.97 2.73
C ALA A 96 -3.32 -21.45 2.38
N LEU A 97 -2.23 -21.77 1.67
CA LEU A 97 -1.82 -23.15 1.41
C LEU A 97 -1.51 -23.93 2.70
N PHE A 98 -1.14 -23.23 3.77
CA PHE A 98 -0.75 -23.84 5.05
C PHE A 98 -1.81 -23.65 6.14
N VAL A 99 -2.48 -22.50 6.16
CA VAL A 99 -3.42 -22.15 7.25
C VAL A 99 -4.89 -22.17 6.82
N GLY A 100 -5.18 -22.35 5.52
CA GLY A 100 -6.52 -22.21 4.96
C GLY A 100 -6.91 -20.74 4.67
N TRP A 101 -7.82 -20.56 3.71
CA TRP A 101 -8.17 -19.24 3.17
C TRP A 101 -8.76 -18.27 4.21
N ASP A 102 -9.71 -18.74 5.03
CA ASP A 102 -10.37 -17.89 6.04
C ASP A 102 -9.35 -17.35 7.07
N ASN A 103 -8.46 -18.21 7.58
CA ASN A 103 -7.42 -17.81 8.52
C ASN A 103 -6.45 -16.80 7.89
N ALA A 104 -5.97 -17.05 6.66
CA ALA A 104 -5.05 -16.14 5.99
C ALA A 104 -5.63 -14.72 5.86
N VAL A 105 -6.89 -14.60 5.41
CA VAL A 105 -7.55 -13.29 5.29
C VAL A 105 -7.72 -12.61 6.66
N ARG A 106 -8.14 -13.36 7.69
CA ARG A 106 -8.36 -12.82 9.04
C ARG A 106 -7.07 -12.35 9.70
N GLU A 107 -6.00 -13.14 9.59
CA GLU A 107 -4.68 -12.83 10.14
C GLU A 107 -4.10 -11.57 9.49
N MET A 108 -4.13 -11.48 8.15
CA MET A 108 -3.67 -10.27 7.45
C MET A 108 -4.46 -9.03 7.89
N LYS A 109 -5.79 -9.15 8.00
CA LYS A 109 -6.65 -8.06 8.45
C LYS A 109 -6.39 -7.67 9.91
N ALA A 110 -6.10 -8.63 10.78
CA ALA A 110 -5.76 -8.36 12.18
C ALA A 110 -4.45 -7.58 12.28
N LEU A 111 -3.41 -7.99 11.55
CA LEU A 111 -2.14 -7.27 11.48
C LEU A 111 -2.35 -5.83 10.98
N ILE A 112 -3.08 -5.64 9.87
CA ILE A 112 -3.34 -4.30 9.35
C ILE A 112 -4.01 -3.42 10.41
N LYS A 113 -5.02 -3.95 11.13
CA LYS A 113 -5.73 -3.21 12.18
C LYS A 113 -4.86 -2.89 13.40
N GLU A 114 -3.93 -3.77 13.75
CA GLU A 114 -3.03 -3.59 14.88
C GLU A 114 -2.10 -2.40 14.67
N PHE A 115 -1.61 -2.22 13.43
CA PHE A 115 -0.66 -1.17 13.10
C PHE A 115 -1.29 0.09 12.49
N ALA A 116 -2.52 0.02 12.00
CA ALA A 116 -3.24 1.18 11.47
C ALA A 116 -3.38 2.27 12.55
N PRO A 117 -3.06 3.54 12.23
CA PRO A 117 -3.26 4.66 13.16
C PRO A 117 -4.72 4.77 13.58
N GLN A 118 -4.95 5.05 14.88
CA GLN A 118 -6.28 5.41 15.40
C GLN A 118 -6.75 6.78 14.88
#